data_AF-A0A8T6L6A2-F1
#
_entry.id   AF-A0A8T6L6A2-F1
#
_cell.length_a   1.000
_cell.length_b   1.000
_cell.length_c   1.000
_cell.angle_alpha   90.00
_cell.angle_beta   90.00
_cell.angle_gamma   90.00
#
_symmetry.space_group_name_H-M   'P 1'
#
loop_
_entity.id
_entity.type
_entity.pdbx_description
1 polymer ?
#
loop_
_entity_poly.entity_id
_entity_poly.type
_entity_poly.pdbx_seq_one_letter_code
_entity_poly.pdbx_strand_id
1 'polypeptide(L)'
;MFKSAENMFRAHLLAPVFLLSLVTACAPPGTDKSDIQVPDLEGATPWTDLELEDGADDFHFVIVSDRTGGARPGVFAGAMPKVNLLSPAFVVSVGDLIEGYTENQAQLNREWDEMASFVSELEAPFFYVAGNHDMNNAVMAEEWQRRFGPSYYHFLYKDVLFVVVNSELFGMVGQPDTPVPGPWKQADQMAFIKSVLAQHPDPRWTIVLVHQPLWNYPSVNEDWLEVEALLGERDYTVFAGHFHQYSRVTRNDRNFITLATTGGGSGLRGTAFGEFDHVAWVTMREDGPRIANVLLDGIHDEDVSNPELLSSVTEVANAIEMEALRSTDDLFNEASQKVTITNPTESTLTIAPSVARQTNFNIQGLMPLSVPAGESVELFLRLSTDEPVPYHSLTAASVEWIVTGTIGERPVQFPVLTPVLPLSKYAIGTIDGVEVDGDLSEWGPLTYNAAQQGDIVSPELDPNDVSFQFDVREGPEHLYIGVNVIDDDVSAHADLIPRAQDSISFSIDPRDPPERDANMDVGQAVLGGDLAAQIATIVPTGVHAKDELLSWVDDANANTQISFASTDTGYAAELAVPLSYIASKAPNGENWQEARISVGVYDLDSDAHAADVLNWQPFRYGGAPLAGSQVFVRPN
;
A
#
# COMPACT_ATOMS: atom_id res chain seq x y z
N MET A 1 -61.17 -43.90 -51.79
CA MET A 1 -62.21 -43.97 -52.84
C MET A 1 -62.19 -42.67 -53.66
N PHE A 2 -62.81 -42.66 -54.85
CA PHE A 2 -62.74 -41.54 -55.80
C PHE A 2 -63.51 -40.28 -55.38
N LYS A 3 -62.92 -39.10 -55.64
CA LYS A 3 -63.38 -37.99 -56.51
C LYS A 3 -62.50 -36.75 -56.20
N SER A 4 -61.88 -35.99 -57.11
CA SER A 4 -62.25 -35.46 -58.45
C SER A 4 -63.36 -34.38 -58.38
N ALA A 5 -63.38 -33.28 -59.14
CA ALA A 5 -62.54 -32.78 -60.24
C ALA A 5 -62.76 -31.23 -60.33
N GLU A 6 -61.74 -30.38 -60.52
CA GLU A 6 -61.29 -29.78 -61.81
C GLU A 6 -61.98 -28.46 -62.26
N ASN A 7 -61.30 -27.75 -63.19
CA ASN A 7 -61.83 -26.84 -64.23
C ASN A 7 -62.22 -25.38 -63.84
N MET A 8 -61.95 -24.34 -64.64
CA MET A 8 -61.15 -24.21 -65.89
C MET A 8 -60.88 -22.73 -66.28
N PHE A 9 -59.80 -22.50 -67.05
CA PHE A 9 -59.64 -21.42 -68.08
C PHE A 9 -59.57 -19.93 -67.62
N ARG A 10 -58.92 -18.97 -68.34
CA ARG A 10 -57.94 -19.03 -69.46
C ARG A 10 -57.18 -17.68 -69.59
N ALA A 11 -55.88 -17.76 -69.92
CA ALA A 11 -55.05 -16.96 -70.85
C ALA A 11 -55.32 -15.44 -71.09
N HIS A 12 -54.34 -14.56 -71.32
CA HIS A 12 -52.92 -14.69 -71.73
C HIS A 12 -52.01 -13.79 -70.81
N LEU A 13 -50.81 -13.24 -71.11
CA LEU A 13 -49.91 -13.15 -72.29
C LEU A 13 -48.43 -12.92 -71.85
N LEU A 14 -47.50 -13.08 -72.79
CA LEU A 14 -46.01 -12.99 -72.73
C LEU A 14 -45.32 -11.94 -71.82
N ALA A 15 -44.29 -12.39 -71.08
CA ALA A 15 -42.99 -11.73 -70.83
C ALA A 15 -41.96 -12.81 -70.38
N PRO A 16 -40.62 -12.60 -70.45
CA PRO A 16 -39.64 -13.70 -70.50
C PRO A 16 -39.15 -14.20 -69.13
N VAL A 17 -38.76 -15.48 -69.10
CA VAL A 17 -38.00 -16.09 -67.98
C VAL A 17 -36.50 -16.03 -68.30
N PHE A 18 -35.74 -15.33 -67.45
CA PHE A 18 -34.30 -15.54 -67.30
C PHE A 18 -34.08 -16.60 -66.22
N LEU A 19 -33.16 -17.54 -66.45
CA LEU A 19 -32.56 -18.27 -65.33
C LEU A 19 -31.61 -17.33 -64.60
N LEU A 20 -31.78 -17.19 -63.28
CA LEU A 20 -30.79 -16.54 -62.42
C LEU A 20 -30.51 -17.44 -61.21
N SER A 21 -29.24 -17.49 -60.84
CA SER A 21 -28.70 -18.34 -59.77
C SER A 21 -29.20 -17.93 -58.39
N LEU A 22 -29.62 -18.89 -57.55
CA LEU A 22 -29.58 -18.69 -56.10
C LEU A 22 -28.12 -18.63 -55.66
N VAL A 23 -27.64 -17.43 -55.38
CA VAL A 23 -26.46 -17.24 -54.52
C VAL A 23 -26.97 -17.21 -53.09
N THR A 24 -26.93 -18.35 -52.41
CA THR A 24 -27.01 -18.38 -50.94
C THR A 24 -25.67 -17.87 -50.41
N ALA A 25 -25.54 -16.56 -50.26
CA ALA A 25 -24.50 -15.97 -49.45
C ALA A 25 -24.76 -16.40 -48.00
N CYS A 26 -23.95 -17.32 -47.48
CA CYS A 26 -23.78 -17.42 -46.03
C CYS A 26 -23.16 -16.09 -45.58
N ALA A 27 -23.88 -15.32 -44.80
CA ALA A 27 -23.24 -14.29 -43.98
C ALA A 27 -22.25 -15.00 -43.03
N PRO A 28 -21.11 -14.39 -42.70
CA PRO A 28 -20.32 -14.86 -41.57
C PRO A 28 -21.16 -14.83 -40.28
N PRO A 29 -20.81 -15.62 -39.24
CA PRO A 29 -21.34 -15.38 -37.91
C PRO A 29 -21.01 -13.94 -37.52
N GLY A 30 -22.04 -13.14 -37.23
CA GLY A 30 -21.90 -11.74 -36.91
C GLY A 30 -22.10 -11.51 -35.43
N THR A 31 -21.22 -10.68 -34.84
CA THR A 31 -21.29 -10.13 -33.48
C THR A 31 -21.49 -11.16 -32.38
N ASP A 32 -20.39 -11.52 -31.73
CA ASP A 32 -20.44 -12.12 -30.40
C ASP A 32 -21.28 -11.25 -29.46
N LYS A 33 -22.00 -11.91 -28.56
CA LYS A 33 -22.45 -11.28 -27.33
C LYS A 33 -21.35 -11.48 -26.31
N SER A 34 -21.09 -10.48 -25.49
CA SER A 34 -20.28 -10.64 -24.29
C SER A 34 -20.77 -11.84 -23.48
N ASP A 35 -19.86 -12.72 -23.05
CA ASP A 35 -20.21 -13.80 -22.13
C ASP A 35 -20.61 -13.26 -20.73
N ILE A 36 -20.27 -11.99 -20.45
CA ILE A 36 -20.89 -11.21 -19.36
C ILE A 36 -22.40 -11.08 -19.62
N GLN A 37 -23.20 -11.68 -18.73
CA GLN A 37 -24.66 -11.55 -18.74
C GLN A 37 -25.10 -10.52 -17.68
N VAL A 38 -25.51 -9.34 -18.14
CA VAL A 38 -26.10 -8.28 -17.31
C VAL A 38 -27.63 -8.28 -17.44
N PRO A 39 -28.38 -7.81 -16.40
CA PRO A 39 -29.81 -7.54 -16.54
C PRO A 39 -30.07 -6.34 -17.45
N ASP A 40 -31.25 -6.27 -18.07
CA ASP A 40 -31.72 -5.07 -18.75
C ASP A 40 -31.92 -3.93 -17.73
N LEU A 41 -31.01 -2.95 -17.72
CA LEU A 41 -31.07 -1.75 -16.87
C LEU A 41 -31.50 -0.52 -17.67
N GLU A 42 -32.32 0.35 -17.06
CA GLU A 42 -32.63 1.68 -17.61
C GLU A 42 -31.65 2.72 -17.04
N GLY A 43 -31.10 3.59 -17.90
CA GLY A 43 -30.24 4.70 -17.51
C GLY A 43 -28.74 4.42 -17.68
N ALA A 44 -27.93 4.93 -16.75
CA ALA A 44 -26.47 4.75 -16.76
C ALA A 44 -26.07 3.42 -16.09
N THR A 45 -25.06 2.76 -16.64
CA THR A 45 -24.54 1.46 -16.18
C THR A 45 -23.30 1.62 -15.29
N PRO A 46 -23.11 0.78 -14.26
CA PRO A 46 -21.90 0.78 -13.42
C PRO A 46 -20.71 0.05 -14.07
N TRP A 47 -20.61 0.07 -15.40
CA TRP A 47 -19.52 -0.49 -16.21
C TRP A 47 -19.36 0.35 -17.48
N THR A 48 -18.14 0.39 -18.04
CA THR A 48 -17.80 1.15 -19.26
C THR A 48 -18.36 0.51 -20.53
N ASP A 49 -18.19 -0.80 -20.63
CA ASP A 49 -18.48 -1.64 -21.78
C ASP A 49 -18.58 -3.11 -21.31
N LEU A 50 -18.62 -4.07 -22.24
CA LEU A 50 -18.74 -5.50 -21.95
C LEU A 50 -17.80 -6.36 -22.83
N GLU A 51 -16.81 -5.74 -23.49
CA GLU A 51 -15.87 -6.47 -24.36
C GLU A 51 -14.74 -7.04 -23.50
N LEU A 52 -14.58 -8.36 -23.48
CA LEU A 52 -13.60 -9.04 -22.63
C LEU A 52 -12.25 -9.16 -23.33
N GLU A 53 -11.18 -9.06 -22.54
CA GLU A 53 -9.80 -9.34 -22.97
C GLU A 53 -9.36 -10.75 -22.57
N ASP A 54 -10.14 -11.75 -23.02
CA ASP A 54 -10.00 -13.19 -22.74
C ASP A 54 -9.90 -14.03 -24.02
N GLY A 55 -9.33 -13.45 -25.08
CA GLY A 55 -9.30 -14.01 -26.44
C GLY A 55 -8.88 -15.49 -26.50
N ALA A 56 -9.54 -16.27 -27.35
CA ALA A 56 -9.33 -17.73 -27.41
C ALA A 56 -7.86 -18.14 -27.68
N ASP A 57 -7.08 -17.29 -28.36
CA ASP A 57 -5.65 -17.47 -28.63
C ASP A 57 -4.72 -16.69 -27.67
N ASP A 58 -5.25 -16.03 -26.66
CA ASP A 58 -4.48 -15.33 -25.63
C ASP A 58 -4.09 -16.29 -24.50
N PHE A 59 -2.95 -16.04 -23.85
CA PHE A 59 -2.45 -16.85 -22.75
C PHE A 59 -1.37 -16.12 -21.97
N HIS A 60 -1.03 -16.63 -20.79
CA HIS A 60 0.13 -16.17 -20.05
C HIS A 60 1.08 -17.29 -19.66
N PHE A 61 2.36 -16.94 -19.60
CA PHE A 61 3.45 -17.78 -19.09
C PHE A 61 4.32 -16.96 -18.14
N VAL A 62 5.15 -17.64 -17.36
CA VAL A 62 6.07 -17.00 -16.40
C VAL A 62 7.51 -17.32 -16.77
N ILE A 63 8.37 -16.31 -16.76
CA ILE A 63 9.82 -16.48 -16.86
C ILE A 63 10.44 -16.32 -15.48
N VAL A 64 11.19 -17.32 -15.04
CA VAL A 64 12.06 -17.26 -13.85
C VAL A 64 13.49 -16.95 -14.29
N SER A 65 14.16 -16.09 -13.54
CA SER A 65 15.54 -15.67 -13.80
C SER A 65 16.54 -16.50 -12.98
N ASP A 66 17.80 -16.12 -13.11
CA ASP A 66 18.98 -16.67 -12.48
C ASP A 66 18.75 -16.98 -10.99
N ARG A 67 18.96 -18.25 -10.64
CA ARG A 67 18.91 -18.76 -9.26
C ARG A 67 20.24 -18.57 -8.55
N THR A 68 21.35 -18.64 -9.28
CA THR A 68 22.68 -18.85 -8.71
C THR A 68 23.62 -17.66 -8.92
N GLY A 69 24.88 -17.88 -9.36
CA GLY A 69 25.94 -16.89 -9.27
C GLY A 69 26.07 -16.28 -7.87
N GLY A 70 25.98 -17.12 -6.83
CA GLY A 70 25.82 -16.68 -5.44
C GLY A 70 24.37 -16.73 -4.95
N ALA A 71 23.74 -17.91 -5.07
CA ALA A 71 22.36 -18.18 -4.68
C ALA A 71 22.06 -17.75 -3.23
N ARG A 72 20.97 -17.01 -3.05
CA ARG A 72 20.45 -16.62 -1.73
C ARG A 72 19.46 -17.68 -1.24
N PRO A 73 19.73 -18.34 -0.08
CA PRO A 73 18.91 -19.45 0.40
C PRO A 73 17.42 -19.11 0.53
N GLY A 74 16.56 -20.06 0.16
CA GLY A 74 15.10 -19.93 0.29
C GLY A 74 14.41 -19.12 -0.81
N VAL A 75 15.08 -18.16 -1.47
CA VAL A 75 14.42 -17.21 -2.39
C VAL A 75 13.80 -17.91 -3.61
N PHE A 76 14.58 -18.69 -4.37
CA PHE A 76 14.05 -19.44 -5.52
C PHE A 76 12.99 -20.47 -5.10
N ALA A 77 13.22 -21.16 -3.98
CA ALA A 77 12.27 -22.16 -3.48
C ALA A 77 10.92 -21.54 -3.10
N GLY A 78 10.93 -20.42 -2.39
CA GLY A 78 9.73 -19.64 -2.04
C GLY A 78 9.08 -18.93 -3.24
N ALA A 79 9.77 -18.82 -4.38
CA ALA A 79 9.17 -18.32 -5.61
C ALA A 79 8.25 -19.35 -6.28
N MET A 80 8.50 -20.67 -6.14
CA MET A 80 7.74 -21.68 -6.89
C MET A 80 6.24 -21.72 -6.50
N PRO A 81 5.85 -21.73 -5.21
CA PRO A 81 4.43 -21.60 -4.84
C PRO A 81 3.81 -20.28 -5.31
N LYS A 82 4.58 -19.18 -5.28
CA LYS A 82 4.14 -17.86 -5.77
C LYS A 82 3.90 -17.86 -7.28
N VAL A 83 4.64 -18.64 -8.06
CA VAL A 83 4.39 -18.84 -9.49
C VAL A 83 3.11 -19.65 -9.74
N ASN A 84 2.77 -20.62 -8.89
CA ASN A 84 1.48 -21.33 -9.00
C ASN A 84 0.29 -20.40 -8.78
N LEU A 85 0.38 -19.42 -7.86
CA LEU A 85 -0.66 -18.41 -7.65
C LEU A 85 -0.94 -17.54 -8.90
N LEU A 86 0.05 -17.36 -9.78
CA LEU A 86 -0.13 -16.69 -11.08
C LEU A 86 -0.78 -17.61 -12.15
N SER A 87 -0.97 -18.90 -11.84
CA SER A 87 -1.61 -19.92 -12.69
C SER A 87 -1.17 -19.91 -14.17
N PRO A 88 0.15 -19.91 -14.50
CA PRO A 88 0.61 -19.80 -15.87
C PRO A 88 0.38 -21.07 -16.69
N ALA A 89 0.24 -20.93 -18.02
CA ALA A 89 0.15 -22.06 -18.93
C ALA A 89 1.44 -22.91 -18.95
N PHE A 90 2.59 -22.30 -18.67
CA PHE A 90 3.89 -22.91 -18.43
C PHE A 90 4.86 -21.91 -17.79
N VAL A 91 5.95 -22.44 -17.24
CA VAL A 91 7.09 -21.69 -16.68
C VAL A 91 8.31 -21.94 -17.56
N VAL A 92 9.18 -20.96 -17.75
CA VAL A 92 10.46 -21.11 -18.46
C VAL A 92 11.58 -20.40 -17.73
N SER A 93 12.80 -20.95 -17.74
CA SER A 93 13.98 -20.26 -17.19
C SER A 93 14.71 -19.41 -18.24
N VAL A 94 15.67 -18.60 -17.82
CA VAL A 94 16.74 -18.03 -18.67
C VAL A 94 18.13 -18.52 -18.27
N GLY A 95 18.23 -19.70 -17.66
CA GLY A 95 19.49 -20.34 -17.24
C GLY A 95 19.96 -20.01 -15.83
N ASP A 96 21.15 -20.50 -15.49
CA ASP A 96 21.86 -20.39 -14.21
C ASP A 96 21.00 -20.88 -13.03
N LEU A 97 20.73 -22.19 -13.06
CA LEU A 97 19.88 -22.95 -12.15
C LEU A 97 20.67 -23.71 -11.08
N ILE A 98 21.94 -24.06 -11.34
CA ILE A 98 22.86 -24.68 -10.36
C ILE A 98 24.09 -23.79 -10.10
N GLU A 99 24.92 -24.07 -9.09
CA GLU A 99 26.14 -23.28 -8.84
C GLU A 99 27.31 -23.77 -9.72
N GLY A 100 27.35 -25.05 -10.05
CA GLY A 100 28.11 -25.57 -11.19
C GLY A 100 29.61 -25.31 -11.13
N TYR A 101 30.17 -24.84 -12.26
CA TYR A 101 31.61 -24.64 -12.51
C TYR A 101 32.51 -25.78 -11.99
N THR A 102 32.03 -27.02 -12.10
CA THR A 102 32.63 -28.19 -11.44
C THR A 102 32.62 -29.42 -12.36
N GLU A 103 33.64 -30.27 -12.22
CA GLU A 103 33.70 -31.60 -12.85
C GLU A 103 33.30 -32.71 -11.85
N ASN A 104 32.91 -32.34 -10.62
CA ASN A 104 32.56 -33.30 -9.58
C ASN A 104 31.11 -33.77 -9.76
N GLN A 105 30.92 -34.91 -10.41
CA GLN A 105 29.61 -35.55 -10.60
C GLN A 105 28.78 -35.66 -9.31
N ALA A 106 29.41 -35.91 -8.16
CA ALA A 106 28.68 -36.01 -6.89
C ALA A 106 28.21 -34.65 -6.36
N GLN A 107 28.82 -33.55 -6.80
CA GLN A 107 28.34 -32.18 -6.58
C GLN A 107 27.23 -31.83 -7.56
N LEU A 108 27.45 -32.00 -8.87
CA LEU A 108 26.43 -31.76 -9.91
C LEU A 108 25.14 -32.51 -9.63
N ASN A 109 25.23 -33.77 -9.16
CA ASN A 109 24.04 -34.52 -8.77
C ASN A 109 23.27 -33.83 -7.64
N ARG A 110 23.92 -33.39 -6.55
CA ARG A 110 23.22 -32.72 -5.45
C ARG A 110 22.55 -31.42 -5.88
N GLU A 111 23.23 -30.61 -6.69
CA GLU A 111 22.69 -29.32 -7.13
C GLU A 111 21.53 -29.49 -8.11
N TRP A 112 21.61 -30.44 -9.04
CA TRP A 112 20.49 -30.77 -9.93
C TRP A 112 19.33 -31.49 -9.22
N ASP A 113 19.61 -32.33 -8.22
CA ASP A 113 18.58 -33.02 -7.44
C ASP A 113 17.88 -32.04 -6.47
N GLU A 114 18.58 -31.02 -5.96
CA GLU A 114 18.00 -29.87 -5.26
C GLU A 114 17.13 -29.04 -6.20
N MET A 115 17.65 -28.62 -7.36
CA MET A 115 16.89 -27.85 -8.35
C MET A 115 15.62 -28.58 -8.81
N ALA A 116 15.71 -29.91 -9.00
CA ALA A 116 14.57 -30.75 -9.36
C ALA A 116 13.48 -30.76 -8.28
N SER A 117 13.84 -30.61 -6.98
CA SER A 117 12.83 -30.51 -5.91
C SER A 117 12.02 -29.21 -6.02
N PHE A 118 12.67 -28.07 -6.32
CA PHE A 118 11.95 -26.81 -6.51
C PHE A 118 11.04 -26.84 -7.74
N VAL A 119 11.52 -27.40 -8.86
CA VAL A 119 10.68 -27.57 -10.07
C VAL A 119 9.51 -28.53 -9.82
N SER A 120 9.64 -29.51 -8.91
CA SER A 120 8.54 -30.43 -8.59
C SER A 120 7.42 -29.83 -7.74
N GLU A 121 7.58 -28.63 -7.19
CA GLU A 121 6.51 -27.87 -6.53
C GLU A 121 5.65 -27.07 -7.53
N LEU A 122 6.03 -26.99 -8.82
CA LEU A 122 5.27 -26.26 -9.84
C LEU A 122 4.12 -27.10 -10.40
N GLU A 123 2.93 -26.51 -10.48
CA GLU A 123 1.76 -27.12 -11.12
C GLU A 123 1.82 -27.06 -12.65
N ALA A 124 2.52 -26.06 -13.19
CA ALA A 124 2.65 -25.79 -14.62
C ALA A 124 3.94 -26.41 -15.21
N PRO A 125 3.97 -26.80 -16.50
CA PRO A 125 5.15 -27.38 -17.15
C PRO A 125 6.35 -26.41 -17.11
N PHE A 126 7.54 -26.93 -16.80
CA PHE A 126 8.79 -26.14 -16.75
C PHE A 126 9.68 -26.39 -17.97
N PHE A 127 10.09 -25.31 -18.63
CA PHE A 127 11.01 -25.32 -19.77
C PHE A 127 12.40 -24.82 -19.37
N TYR A 128 13.43 -25.60 -19.67
CA TYR A 128 14.81 -25.32 -19.30
C TYR A 128 15.55 -24.55 -20.40
N VAL A 129 16.26 -23.49 -20.03
CA VAL A 129 17.32 -22.84 -20.82
C VAL A 129 18.65 -23.09 -20.10
N ALA A 130 19.73 -23.32 -20.85
CA ALA A 130 21.06 -23.55 -20.28
C ALA A 130 21.84 -22.24 -20.14
N GLY A 131 22.35 -21.96 -18.95
CA GLY A 131 23.30 -20.88 -18.69
C GLY A 131 24.74 -21.34 -18.44
N ASN A 132 25.63 -20.39 -18.18
CA ASN A 132 27.05 -20.67 -17.96
C ASN A 132 27.33 -21.45 -16.68
N HIS A 133 26.53 -21.26 -15.62
CA HIS A 133 26.61 -22.05 -14.39
C HIS A 133 26.03 -23.46 -14.63
N ASP A 134 25.13 -23.66 -15.60
CA ASP A 134 24.58 -24.99 -15.92
C ASP A 134 25.49 -25.82 -16.85
N MET A 135 26.20 -25.16 -17.78
CA MET A 135 26.98 -25.80 -18.84
C MET A 135 28.34 -25.11 -19.12
N ASN A 136 29.26 -25.08 -18.14
CA ASN A 136 30.60 -24.50 -18.35
C ASN A 136 31.64 -25.46 -18.97
N ASN A 137 31.47 -26.79 -18.84
CA ASN A 137 32.50 -27.76 -19.25
C ASN A 137 31.88 -29.06 -19.81
N ALA A 138 32.74 -29.95 -20.33
CA ALA A 138 32.31 -31.20 -20.96
C ALA A 138 31.55 -32.14 -20.02
N VAL A 139 31.94 -32.24 -18.74
CA VAL A 139 31.23 -33.07 -17.75
C VAL A 139 29.83 -32.52 -17.49
N MET A 140 29.70 -31.19 -17.40
CA MET A 140 28.41 -30.51 -17.23
C MET A 140 27.52 -30.61 -18.47
N ALA A 141 28.11 -30.52 -19.67
CA ALA A 141 27.39 -30.67 -20.94
C ALA A 141 26.91 -32.12 -21.19
N GLU A 142 27.72 -33.12 -20.81
CA GLU A 142 27.32 -34.54 -20.83
C GLU A 142 26.22 -34.82 -19.77
N GLU A 143 26.31 -34.22 -18.58
CA GLU A 143 25.28 -34.35 -17.54
C GLU A 143 23.95 -33.67 -17.94
N TRP A 144 23.99 -32.49 -18.59
CA TRP A 144 22.80 -31.88 -19.20
C TRP A 144 22.18 -32.81 -20.23
N GLN A 145 23.00 -33.38 -21.15
CA GLN A 145 22.50 -34.32 -22.15
C GLN A 145 21.83 -35.54 -21.50
N ARG A 146 22.39 -36.03 -20.39
CA ARG A 146 21.88 -37.18 -19.63
C ARG A 146 20.60 -36.88 -18.84
N ARG A 147 20.37 -35.64 -18.41
CA ARG A 147 19.18 -35.22 -17.65
C ARG A 147 18.04 -34.71 -18.53
N PHE A 148 18.33 -33.77 -19.43
CA PHE A 148 17.33 -32.98 -20.14
C PHE A 148 17.28 -33.25 -21.65
N GLY A 149 18.27 -33.96 -22.20
CA GLY A 149 18.38 -34.16 -23.64
C GLY A 149 19.01 -32.93 -24.30
N PRO A 150 18.38 -32.29 -25.31
CA PRO A 150 18.99 -31.18 -26.05
C PRO A 150 19.26 -29.95 -25.16
N SER A 151 20.25 -29.14 -25.54
CA SER A 151 20.50 -27.81 -24.94
C SER A 151 19.94 -26.64 -25.75
N TYR A 152 19.43 -26.90 -26.97
CA TYR A 152 18.66 -25.96 -27.79
C TYR A 152 17.48 -26.69 -28.43
N TYR A 153 16.32 -26.04 -28.47
CA TYR A 153 15.07 -26.62 -28.99
C TYR A 153 14.06 -25.52 -29.33
N HIS A 154 12.88 -25.90 -29.79
CA HIS A 154 11.77 -24.97 -30.04
C HIS A 154 10.44 -25.63 -29.69
N PHE A 155 9.41 -24.83 -29.47
CA PHE A 155 8.02 -25.29 -29.40
C PHE A 155 7.06 -24.22 -29.93
N LEU A 156 5.84 -24.62 -30.26
CA LEU A 156 4.73 -23.74 -30.60
C LEU A 156 3.67 -23.83 -29.51
N TYR A 157 3.11 -22.69 -29.10
CA TYR A 157 1.90 -22.64 -28.28
C TYR A 157 1.01 -21.48 -28.74
N LYS A 158 -0.24 -21.77 -29.10
CA LYS A 158 -1.21 -20.81 -29.70
C LYS A 158 -0.56 -19.94 -30.81
N ASP A 159 0.14 -20.61 -31.72
CA ASP A 159 0.93 -20.06 -32.83
C ASP A 159 2.06 -19.07 -32.47
N VAL A 160 2.42 -18.94 -31.18
CA VAL A 160 3.64 -18.27 -30.75
C VAL A 160 4.81 -19.27 -30.79
N LEU A 161 5.88 -18.90 -31.48
CA LEU A 161 7.09 -19.70 -31.66
C LEU A 161 8.11 -19.40 -30.56
N PHE A 162 8.41 -20.37 -29.71
CA PHE A 162 9.45 -20.29 -28.68
C PHE A 162 10.73 -20.95 -29.20
N VAL A 163 11.84 -20.22 -29.23
CA VAL A 163 13.16 -20.70 -29.67
C VAL A 163 14.15 -20.59 -28.51
N VAL A 164 14.62 -21.75 -28.02
CA VAL A 164 15.61 -21.84 -26.94
C VAL A 164 17.00 -22.04 -27.52
N VAL A 165 17.92 -21.16 -27.15
CA VAL A 165 19.28 -21.07 -27.67
C VAL A 165 20.28 -21.19 -26.52
N ASN A 166 21.29 -22.05 -26.67
CA ASN A 166 22.38 -22.17 -25.72
C ASN A 166 23.45 -21.11 -26.03
N SER A 167 23.63 -20.13 -25.14
CA SER A 167 24.66 -19.08 -25.30
C SER A 167 26.08 -19.65 -25.28
N GLU A 168 26.32 -20.70 -24.52
CA GLU A 168 27.67 -21.26 -24.33
C GLU A 168 28.19 -21.94 -25.60
N LEU A 169 27.32 -22.24 -26.58
CA LEU A 169 27.71 -22.68 -27.92
C LEU A 169 28.09 -21.53 -28.87
N PHE A 170 27.84 -20.27 -28.50
CA PHE A 170 28.25 -19.06 -29.23
C PHE A 170 29.42 -18.31 -28.55
N GLY A 171 29.77 -18.69 -27.31
CA GLY A 171 30.97 -18.24 -26.60
C GLY A 171 30.84 -18.44 -25.09
N MET A 172 31.80 -19.13 -24.48
CA MET A 172 31.82 -19.32 -23.02
C MET A 172 32.16 -18.03 -22.28
N VAL A 173 31.58 -17.84 -21.10
CA VAL A 173 32.01 -16.76 -20.18
C VAL A 173 33.50 -16.85 -19.88
N GLY A 174 34.21 -15.72 -20.09
CA GLY A 174 35.67 -15.63 -19.96
C GLY A 174 36.48 -16.22 -21.12
N GLN A 175 35.84 -16.91 -22.08
CA GLN A 175 36.45 -17.44 -23.31
C GLN A 175 35.49 -17.26 -24.51
N PRO A 176 35.19 -16.01 -24.93
CA PRO A 176 34.12 -15.73 -25.88
C PRO A 176 34.35 -16.34 -27.28
N ASP A 177 35.61 -16.59 -27.68
CA ASP A 177 35.94 -17.25 -28.94
C ASP A 177 35.84 -18.80 -28.89
N THR A 178 35.49 -19.36 -27.72
CA THR A 178 35.45 -20.81 -27.45
C THR A 178 34.01 -21.25 -27.13
N PRO A 179 33.38 -22.11 -27.95
CA PRO A 179 32.13 -22.75 -27.58
C PRO A 179 32.38 -23.86 -26.54
N VAL A 180 31.39 -24.10 -25.66
CA VAL A 180 31.47 -25.13 -24.62
C VAL A 180 31.79 -26.51 -25.23
N PRO A 181 32.81 -27.23 -24.74
CA PRO A 181 33.09 -28.58 -25.20
C PRO A 181 31.98 -29.53 -24.72
N GLY A 182 31.50 -30.40 -25.61
CA GLY A 182 30.43 -31.34 -25.27
C GLY A 182 29.86 -32.07 -26.49
N PRO A 183 28.65 -32.63 -26.39
CA PRO A 183 28.03 -33.41 -27.46
C PRO A 183 27.37 -32.56 -28.57
N TRP A 184 27.31 -31.24 -28.43
CA TRP A 184 26.79 -30.29 -29.43
C TRP A 184 27.90 -29.42 -30.01
N LYS A 185 27.56 -28.67 -31.07
CA LYS A 185 28.44 -27.68 -31.69
C LYS A 185 27.65 -26.45 -32.09
N GLN A 186 28.32 -25.30 -32.08
CA GLN A 186 27.89 -24.03 -32.64
C GLN A 186 27.15 -24.20 -33.99
N ALA A 187 27.77 -24.89 -34.95
CA ALA A 187 27.23 -25.01 -36.31
C ALA A 187 25.96 -25.86 -36.40
N ASP A 188 25.81 -26.84 -35.49
CA ASP A 188 24.62 -27.68 -35.39
C ASP A 188 23.45 -26.88 -34.76
N GLN A 189 23.73 -25.96 -33.81
CA GLN A 189 22.75 -24.99 -33.29
C GLN A 189 22.35 -23.95 -34.35
N MET A 190 23.30 -23.36 -35.09
CA MET A 190 22.99 -22.37 -36.12
C MET A 190 22.15 -22.98 -37.26
N ALA A 191 22.49 -24.20 -37.69
CA ALA A 191 21.70 -24.95 -38.66
C ALA A 191 20.29 -25.28 -38.14
N PHE A 192 20.14 -25.59 -36.85
CA PHE A 192 18.84 -25.78 -36.21
C PHE A 192 17.99 -24.50 -36.22
N ILE A 193 18.51 -23.36 -35.72
CA ILE A 193 17.80 -22.07 -35.68
C ILE A 193 17.30 -21.68 -37.07
N LYS A 194 18.20 -21.75 -38.07
CA LYS A 194 17.91 -21.48 -39.48
C LYS A 194 16.83 -22.41 -40.07
N SER A 195 16.78 -23.66 -39.63
CA SER A 195 15.77 -24.64 -40.05
C SER A 195 14.41 -24.37 -39.39
N VAL A 196 14.37 -23.99 -38.11
CA VAL A 196 13.13 -23.65 -37.39
C VAL A 196 12.50 -22.38 -37.93
N LEU A 197 13.28 -21.30 -38.04
CA LEU A 197 12.81 -20.00 -38.54
C LEU A 197 12.35 -20.03 -40.01
N ALA A 198 12.76 -21.06 -40.78
CA ALA A 198 12.28 -21.32 -42.15
C ALA A 198 11.07 -22.27 -42.22
N GLN A 199 10.87 -23.15 -41.23
CA GLN A 199 9.65 -23.97 -41.09
C GLN A 199 8.48 -23.15 -40.53
N HIS A 200 8.77 -22.13 -39.74
CA HIS A 200 7.82 -21.20 -39.14
C HIS A 200 8.12 -19.77 -39.65
N PRO A 201 7.73 -19.43 -40.89
CA PRO A 201 8.06 -18.14 -41.49
C PRO A 201 7.22 -16.98 -40.95
N ASP A 202 6.01 -17.27 -40.47
CA ASP A 202 4.94 -16.30 -40.18
C ASP A 202 4.11 -16.71 -38.93
N PRO A 203 4.73 -16.90 -37.75
CA PRO A 203 4.00 -17.14 -36.49
C PRO A 203 3.47 -15.83 -35.90
N ARG A 204 2.37 -15.87 -35.13
CA ARG A 204 1.83 -14.71 -34.38
C ARG A 204 2.91 -13.87 -33.65
N TRP A 205 3.89 -14.54 -33.04
CA TRP A 205 5.07 -13.90 -32.46
C TRP A 205 6.22 -14.90 -32.33
N THR A 206 7.47 -14.42 -32.27
CA THR A 206 8.63 -15.26 -31.91
C THR A 206 9.21 -14.84 -30.57
N ILE A 207 9.29 -15.76 -29.61
CA ILE A 207 9.96 -15.56 -28.31
C ILE A 207 11.30 -16.29 -28.37
N VAL A 208 12.40 -15.54 -28.21
CA VAL A 208 13.76 -16.12 -28.17
C VAL A 208 14.28 -16.09 -26.74
N LEU A 209 14.77 -17.23 -26.28
CA LEU A 209 15.24 -17.46 -24.91
C LEU A 209 16.70 -17.91 -24.97
N VAL A 210 17.60 -17.11 -24.40
CA VAL A 210 19.06 -17.32 -24.43
C VAL A 210 19.66 -16.79 -23.14
N HIS A 211 20.57 -17.51 -22.48
CA HIS A 211 21.03 -17.11 -21.15
C HIS A 211 21.90 -15.83 -21.17
N GLN A 212 23.05 -15.84 -21.85
CA GLN A 212 23.84 -14.61 -21.98
C GLN A 212 23.12 -13.59 -22.88
N PRO A 213 23.03 -12.30 -22.51
CA PRO A 213 22.52 -11.25 -23.37
C PRO A 213 23.60 -10.85 -24.39
N LEU A 214 23.81 -11.68 -25.41
CA LEU A 214 24.88 -11.56 -26.41
C LEU A 214 24.89 -10.26 -27.24
N TRP A 215 23.82 -9.45 -27.14
CA TRP A 215 23.70 -8.10 -27.68
C TRP A 215 24.25 -6.99 -26.77
N ASN A 216 24.52 -7.28 -25.49
CA ASN A 216 24.78 -6.30 -24.42
C ASN A 216 26.22 -6.36 -23.88
N TYR A 217 27.18 -6.74 -24.75
CA TYR A 217 28.61 -6.66 -24.50
C TYR A 217 29.24 -5.50 -25.28
N PRO A 218 30.46 -5.03 -24.96
CA PRO A 218 31.13 -3.92 -25.67
C PRO A 218 31.28 -4.11 -27.19
N SER A 219 31.20 -5.36 -27.66
CA SER A 219 30.96 -5.75 -29.04
C SER A 219 29.90 -6.85 -29.05
N VAL A 220 28.89 -6.73 -29.92
CA VAL A 220 27.88 -7.79 -30.12
C VAL A 220 28.56 -9.04 -30.69
N ASN A 221 28.19 -10.22 -30.18
CA ASN A 221 28.71 -11.51 -30.64
C ASN A 221 28.34 -11.78 -32.12
N GLU A 222 29.26 -12.33 -32.91
CA GLU A 222 29.07 -12.53 -34.36
C GLU A 222 28.00 -13.58 -34.69
N ASP A 223 27.88 -14.65 -33.91
CA ASP A 223 26.80 -15.64 -34.10
C ASP A 223 25.44 -15.06 -33.74
N TRP A 224 25.37 -14.23 -32.69
CA TRP A 224 24.15 -13.50 -32.38
C TRP A 224 23.70 -12.59 -33.53
N LEU A 225 24.65 -11.96 -34.25
CA LEU A 225 24.33 -11.19 -35.45
C LEU A 225 23.79 -12.05 -36.61
N GLU A 226 24.21 -13.31 -36.78
CA GLU A 226 23.54 -14.22 -37.74
C GLU A 226 22.14 -14.61 -37.26
N VAL A 227 21.95 -14.93 -35.97
CA VAL A 227 20.61 -15.24 -35.41
C VAL A 227 19.64 -14.06 -35.61
N GLU A 228 20.10 -12.84 -35.32
CA GLU A 228 19.29 -11.63 -35.48
C GLU A 228 18.94 -11.34 -36.95
N ALA A 229 19.88 -11.59 -37.87
CA ALA A 229 19.64 -11.51 -39.31
C ALA A 229 18.71 -12.63 -39.84
N LEU A 230 18.65 -13.79 -39.17
CA LEU A 230 17.73 -14.90 -39.48
C LEU A 230 16.31 -14.66 -38.93
N LEU A 231 16.16 -13.91 -37.83
CA LEU A 231 14.87 -13.43 -37.35
C LEU A 231 14.29 -12.43 -38.37
N GLY A 232 15.08 -11.42 -38.75
CA GLY A 232 14.73 -10.45 -39.78
C GLY A 232 13.59 -9.52 -39.35
N GLU A 233 12.64 -9.25 -40.25
CA GLU A 233 11.54 -8.30 -40.03
C GLU A 233 10.38 -8.87 -39.19
N ARG A 234 10.37 -10.18 -38.87
CA ARG A 234 9.29 -10.81 -38.08
C ARG A 234 9.13 -10.16 -36.72
N ASP A 235 7.94 -10.26 -36.12
CA ASP A 235 7.73 -9.78 -34.75
C ASP A 235 8.33 -10.75 -33.72
N TYR A 236 9.18 -10.21 -32.85
CA TYR A 236 9.91 -11.00 -31.86
C TYR A 236 10.28 -10.22 -30.58
N THR A 237 10.47 -10.99 -29.50
CA THR A 237 11.02 -10.53 -28.22
C THR A 237 12.10 -11.50 -27.75
N VAL A 238 13.21 -10.97 -27.21
CA VAL A 238 14.33 -11.76 -26.70
C VAL A 238 14.44 -11.60 -25.19
N PHE A 239 14.60 -12.71 -24.46
CA PHE A 239 14.80 -12.76 -23.01
C PHE A 239 16.11 -13.45 -22.64
N ALA A 240 16.79 -12.90 -21.62
CA ALA A 240 18.07 -13.37 -21.08
C ALA A 240 18.21 -13.10 -19.57
N GLY A 241 19.22 -13.70 -18.94
CA GLY A 241 19.61 -13.50 -17.54
C GLY A 241 21.06 -13.00 -17.43
N HIS A 242 21.92 -13.76 -16.76
CA HIS A 242 23.39 -13.64 -16.68
C HIS A 242 23.92 -12.42 -15.91
N PHE A 243 23.39 -11.21 -16.14
CA PHE A 243 23.91 -9.99 -15.49
C PHE A 243 23.30 -9.70 -14.11
N HIS A 244 22.30 -10.47 -13.66
CA HIS A 244 21.59 -10.26 -12.39
C HIS A 244 20.97 -8.85 -12.21
N GLN A 245 20.82 -8.13 -13.33
CA GLN A 245 20.42 -6.73 -13.41
C GLN A 245 19.47 -6.54 -14.58
N TYR A 246 18.21 -6.21 -14.29
CA TYR A 246 17.19 -5.98 -15.30
C TYR A 246 17.59 -4.84 -16.23
N SER A 247 17.56 -5.09 -17.53
CA SER A 247 17.67 -4.05 -18.55
C SER A 247 16.84 -4.39 -19.78
N ARG A 248 16.14 -3.38 -20.32
CA ARG A 248 15.42 -3.48 -21.59
C ARG A 248 16.08 -2.54 -22.59
N VAL A 249 16.47 -3.07 -23.74
CA VAL A 249 16.89 -2.28 -24.90
C VAL A 249 15.97 -2.53 -26.08
N THR A 250 15.75 -1.51 -26.90
CA THR A 250 15.04 -1.64 -28.18
C THR A 250 16.07 -1.64 -29.30
N ARG A 251 16.02 -2.64 -30.17
CA ARG A 251 16.98 -2.86 -31.26
C ARG A 251 16.22 -3.46 -32.44
N ASN A 252 16.41 -2.88 -33.63
CA ASN A 252 15.62 -3.16 -34.85
C ASN A 252 14.09 -3.08 -34.61
N ASP A 253 13.63 -2.16 -33.76
CA ASP A 253 12.23 -2.02 -33.34
C ASP A 253 11.64 -3.30 -32.68
N ARG A 254 12.50 -4.05 -31.98
CA ARG A 254 12.18 -5.27 -31.22
C ARG A 254 12.70 -5.17 -29.79
N ASN A 255 12.08 -5.89 -28.87
CA ASN A 255 12.41 -5.86 -27.45
C ASN A 255 13.46 -6.92 -27.09
N PHE A 256 14.55 -6.47 -26.46
CA PHE A 256 15.59 -7.33 -25.91
C PHE A 256 15.69 -7.05 -24.41
N ILE A 257 15.46 -8.08 -23.59
CA ILE A 257 15.26 -7.96 -22.14
C ILE A 257 16.24 -8.89 -21.43
N THR A 258 17.16 -8.29 -20.67
CA THR A 258 17.86 -8.97 -19.59
C THR A 258 17.01 -8.86 -18.33
N LEU A 259 16.75 -9.98 -17.66
CA LEU A 259 16.03 -10.05 -16.39
C LEU A 259 16.97 -9.78 -15.20
N ALA A 260 16.40 -9.62 -14.00
CA ALA A 260 17.18 -9.45 -12.77
C ALA A 260 17.57 -10.83 -12.20
N THR A 261 17.00 -11.22 -11.06
CA THR A 261 17.23 -12.55 -10.45
C THR A 261 15.94 -13.13 -9.90
N THR A 262 15.93 -14.44 -9.67
CA THR A 262 14.93 -15.14 -8.85
C THR A 262 15.66 -15.83 -7.69
N GLY A 263 16.43 -15.06 -6.91
CA GLY A 263 17.28 -15.57 -5.82
C GLY A 263 18.79 -15.58 -6.11
N GLY A 264 19.23 -15.35 -7.34
CA GLY A 264 20.65 -15.17 -7.67
C GLY A 264 21.33 -13.99 -6.95
N GLY A 265 22.66 -13.97 -6.97
CA GLY A 265 23.46 -12.98 -6.23
C GLY A 265 23.25 -11.54 -6.72
N SER A 266 22.52 -10.70 -5.96
CA SER A 266 22.17 -9.33 -6.36
C SER A 266 22.37 -8.32 -5.22
N GLY A 267 22.59 -7.05 -5.57
CA GLY A 267 22.69 -5.95 -4.62
C GLY A 267 21.34 -5.45 -4.08
N LEU A 268 20.23 -5.90 -4.67
CA LEU A 268 18.84 -5.58 -4.27
C LEU A 268 18.56 -4.08 -4.11
N ARG A 269 19.22 -3.24 -4.93
CA ARG A 269 19.12 -1.77 -4.88
C ARG A 269 17.81 -1.21 -5.45
N GLY A 270 16.86 -2.08 -5.83
CA GLY A 270 15.54 -1.73 -6.31
C GLY A 270 15.45 -1.57 -7.83
N THR A 271 14.23 -1.38 -8.30
CA THR A 271 13.87 -1.31 -9.74
C THR A 271 14.63 -0.22 -10.51
N ALA A 272 14.94 0.91 -9.88
CA ALA A 272 15.73 2.00 -10.48
C ALA A 272 17.18 1.60 -10.82
N PHE A 273 17.74 0.59 -10.16
CA PHE A 273 19.05 0.02 -10.50
C PHE A 273 18.95 -1.24 -11.36
N GLY A 274 17.75 -1.78 -11.59
CA GLY A 274 17.55 -3.10 -12.19
C GLY A 274 17.81 -4.27 -11.22
N GLU A 275 18.09 -4.02 -9.94
CA GLU A 275 18.51 -5.05 -8.98
C GLU A 275 17.40 -5.37 -7.99
N PHE A 276 16.64 -6.44 -8.25
CA PHE A 276 15.52 -6.89 -7.44
C PHE A 276 15.22 -8.37 -7.74
N ASP A 277 14.47 -9.02 -6.85
CA ASP A 277 13.92 -10.36 -7.10
C ASP A 277 12.57 -10.27 -7.81
N HIS A 278 12.41 -11.02 -8.89
CA HIS A 278 11.13 -11.08 -9.61
C HIS A 278 10.92 -12.39 -10.35
N VAL A 279 9.71 -12.50 -10.91
CA VAL A 279 9.45 -13.25 -12.13
C VAL A 279 8.89 -12.30 -13.19
N ALA A 280 9.09 -12.61 -14.47
CA ALA A 280 8.39 -11.89 -15.55
C ALA A 280 7.12 -12.65 -15.93
N TRP A 281 5.96 -12.09 -15.59
CA TRP A 281 4.66 -12.56 -16.06
C TRP A 281 4.42 -11.98 -17.45
N VAL A 282 4.28 -12.86 -18.45
CA VAL A 282 4.12 -12.47 -19.86
C VAL A 282 2.76 -12.93 -20.36
N THR A 283 1.89 -11.98 -20.69
CA THR A 283 0.60 -12.23 -21.35
C THR A 283 0.79 -12.02 -22.85
N MET A 284 0.62 -13.08 -23.63
CA MET A 284 0.53 -13.00 -25.09
C MET A 284 -0.89 -12.64 -25.50
N ARG A 285 -1.00 -11.58 -26.31
CA ARG A 285 -2.24 -11.14 -26.97
C ARG A 285 -2.06 -11.08 -28.50
N GLU A 286 -3.11 -10.73 -29.24
CA GLU A 286 -3.00 -10.38 -30.67
C GLU A 286 -1.98 -9.24 -30.93
N ASP A 287 -1.84 -8.27 -30.01
CA ASP A 287 -0.84 -7.19 -30.13
C ASP A 287 0.57 -7.55 -29.62
N GLY A 288 0.80 -8.82 -29.27
CA GLY A 288 2.10 -9.35 -28.84
C GLY A 288 2.25 -9.57 -27.33
N PRO A 289 3.50 -9.65 -26.81
CA PRO A 289 3.77 -9.88 -25.40
C PRO A 289 3.64 -8.61 -24.56
N ARG A 290 2.69 -8.61 -23.64
CA ARG A 290 2.60 -7.66 -22.52
C ARG A 290 3.34 -8.25 -21.32
N ILE A 291 4.26 -7.49 -20.72
CA ILE A 291 5.27 -8.02 -19.78
C ILE A 291 5.18 -7.24 -18.46
N ALA A 292 4.82 -7.93 -17.39
CA ALA A 292 4.85 -7.44 -16.02
C ALA A 292 6.02 -8.06 -15.25
N ASN A 293 6.93 -7.24 -14.72
CA ASN A 293 7.94 -7.70 -13.78
C ASN A 293 7.30 -7.74 -12.39
N VAL A 294 6.93 -8.92 -11.91
CA VAL A 294 6.24 -9.10 -10.63
C VAL A 294 7.28 -9.43 -9.57
N LEU A 295 7.52 -8.50 -8.65
CA LEU A 295 8.48 -8.67 -7.57
C LEU A 295 8.01 -9.79 -6.63
N LEU A 296 8.95 -10.61 -6.11
CA LEU A 296 8.59 -11.78 -5.31
C LEU A 296 7.90 -11.43 -3.98
N ASP A 297 8.13 -10.24 -3.44
CA ASP A 297 7.49 -9.71 -2.23
C ASP A 297 6.09 -9.14 -2.48
N GLY A 298 5.68 -8.95 -3.74
CA GLY A 298 4.32 -8.54 -4.12
C GLY A 298 3.35 -9.69 -4.42
N ILE A 299 3.77 -10.96 -4.32
CA ILE A 299 2.93 -12.13 -4.60
C ILE A 299 2.59 -12.85 -3.28
N HIS A 300 1.30 -12.92 -2.96
CA HIS A 300 0.73 -13.60 -1.80
C HIS A 300 -0.53 -14.37 -2.19
N ASP A 301 -0.94 -15.32 -1.34
CA ASP A 301 -2.22 -16.03 -1.45
C ASP A 301 -3.36 -15.23 -0.79
N GLU A 302 -4.53 -15.86 -0.61
CA GLU A 302 -5.69 -15.27 0.06
C GLU A 302 -5.52 -15.04 1.58
N ASP A 303 -4.47 -15.62 2.19
CA ASP A 303 -4.21 -15.59 3.64
C ASP A 303 -3.08 -14.61 4.00
N VAL A 304 -3.02 -13.47 3.29
CA VAL A 304 -2.10 -12.35 3.60
C VAL A 304 -2.28 -11.87 5.04
N SER A 305 -3.53 -11.77 5.48
CA SER A 305 -3.90 -11.43 6.85
C SER A 305 -5.26 -12.02 7.21
N ASN A 306 -5.39 -12.46 8.46
CA ASN A 306 -6.58 -13.09 9.02
C ASN A 306 -6.85 -12.55 10.45
N PRO A 307 -8.02 -12.82 11.05
CA PRO A 307 -8.38 -12.27 12.36
C PRO A 307 -7.36 -12.60 13.47
N GLU A 308 -6.77 -13.79 13.42
CA GLU A 308 -5.76 -14.24 14.37
C GLU A 308 -4.46 -13.43 14.25
N LEU A 309 -3.92 -13.27 13.04
CA LEU A 309 -2.73 -12.46 12.78
C LEU A 309 -2.97 -10.99 13.10
N LEU A 310 -4.13 -10.44 12.69
CA LEU A 310 -4.51 -9.07 12.99
C LEU A 310 -4.63 -8.85 14.51
N SER A 311 -5.19 -9.81 15.25
CA SER A 311 -5.25 -9.74 16.71
C SER A 311 -3.85 -9.70 17.34
N SER A 312 -2.93 -10.58 16.93
CA SER A 312 -1.57 -10.59 17.47
C SER A 312 -0.75 -9.37 17.06
N VAL A 313 -0.90 -8.85 15.83
CA VAL A 313 -0.27 -7.59 15.40
C VAL A 313 -0.81 -6.41 16.21
N THR A 314 -2.12 -6.38 16.47
CA THR A 314 -2.75 -5.35 17.32
C THR A 314 -2.30 -5.45 18.78
N GLU A 315 -2.13 -6.67 19.31
CA GLU A 315 -1.62 -6.91 20.67
C GLU A 315 -0.17 -6.42 20.81
N VAL A 316 0.69 -6.72 19.84
CA VAL A 316 2.08 -6.21 19.79
C VAL A 316 2.13 -4.69 19.65
N ALA A 317 1.25 -4.09 18.83
CA ALA A 317 1.19 -2.64 18.66
C ALA A 317 0.76 -1.93 19.95
N ASN A 318 -0.26 -2.45 20.63
CA ASN A 318 -0.71 -1.92 21.92
C ASN A 318 0.29 -2.15 23.07
N ALA A 319 1.18 -3.13 22.94
CA ALA A 319 2.20 -3.46 23.94
C ALA A 319 3.44 -2.55 23.93
N ILE A 320 3.47 -1.51 23.08
CA ILE A 320 4.43 -0.39 23.14
C ILE A 320 3.77 0.75 23.94
N GLU A 321 3.94 0.72 25.25
CA GLU A 321 3.30 1.63 26.20
C GLU A 321 4.20 2.82 26.55
N MET A 322 3.68 4.04 26.43
CA MET A 322 4.34 5.26 26.95
C MET A 322 3.70 5.70 28.26
N GLU A 323 4.48 5.75 29.34
CA GLU A 323 4.00 6.29 30.63
C GLU A 323 3.80 7.80 30.50
N ALA A 324 2.57 8.31 30.71
CA ALA A 324 2.27 9.72 30.55
C ALA A 324 3.13 10.61 31.48
N LEU A 325 4.09 11.34 30.90
CA LEU A 325 4.92 12.33 31.61
C LEU A 325 4.03 13.47 32.13
N ARG A 326 3.86 13.55 33.44
CA ARG A 326 3.04 14.58 34.12
C ARG A 326 3.90 15.41 35.05
N SER A 327 3.92 16.73 34.83
CA SER A 327 4.43 17.70 35.80
C SER A 327 3.32 18.54 36.43
N THR A 328 3.70 19.35 37.42
CA THR A 328 2.96 20.47 38.00
C THR A 328 3.68 21.81 37.78
N ASP A 329 4.76 21.83 37.00
CA ASP A 329 5.49 23.04 36.66
C ASP A 329 4.82 23.78 35.48
N ASP A 330 4.96 25.10 35.43
CA ASP A 330 4.47 25.93 34.32
C ASP A 330 5.32 25.77 33.03
N LEU A 331 6.63 25.55 33.21
CA LEU A 331 7.63 25.50 32.14
C LEU A 331 8.24 24.10 32.02
N PHE A 332 8.25 23.57 30.80
CA PHE A 332 9.04 22.41 30.40
C PHE A 332 10.47 22.82 30.04
N ASN A 333 11.45 21.96 30.31
CA ASN A 333 12.83 22.13 29.83
C ASN A 333 13.49 20.79 29.49
N GLU A 334 13.40 19.80 30.39
CA GLU A 334 13.76 18.42 30.08
C GLU A 334 12.94 17.40 30.90
N ALA A 335 12.77 16.19 30.36
CA ALA A 335 12.19 15.04 31.06
C ALA A 335 12.75 13.71 30.52
N SER A 336 12.52 12.63 31.27
CA SER A 336 12.88 11.26 30.89
C SER A 336 11.60 10.45 30.66
N GLN A 337 11.13 10.42 29.42
CA GLN A 337 9.97 9.62 28.98
C GLN A 337 10.32 8.13 29.08
N LYS A 338 9.62 7.39 29.93
CA LYS A 338 9.72 5.92 29.94
C LYS A 338 8.79 5.32 28.88
N VAL A 339 9.32 4.34 28.16
CA VAL A 339 8.56 3.47 27.25
C VAL A 339 8.74 2.04 27.75
N THR A 340 7.64 1.33 28.00
CA THR A 340 7.64 -0.11 28.28
C THR A 340 7.25 -0.82 26.99
N ILE A 341 8.04 -1.81 26.55
CA ILE A 341 7.70 -2.63 25.40
C ILE A 341 7.63 -4.08 25.83
N THR A 342 6.45 -4.68 25.72
CA THR A 342 6.22 -6.09 26.01
C THR A 342 6.05 -6.87 24.71
N ASN A 343 6.63 -8.08 24.64
CA ASN A 343 6.44 -8.98 23.52
C ASN A 343 5.44 -10.10 23.90
N PRO A 344 4.17 -10.03 23.49
CA PRO A 344 3.18 -11.07 23.75
C PRO A 344 3.38 -12.35 22.91
N THR A 345 4.34 -12.36 21.97
CA THR A 345 4.49 -13.44 20.97
C THR A 345 5.47 -14.53 21.40
N GLU A 346 5.36 -15.70 20.77
CA GLU A 346 6.21 -16.88 20.97
C GLU A 346 7.61 -16.78 20.29
N SER A 347 7.94 -15.66 19.63
CA SER A 347 9.27 -15.44 19.01
C SER A 347 9.91 -14.13 19.45
N THR A 348 11.22 -13.98 19.23
CA THR A 348 11.92 -12.72 19.54
C THR A 348 11.60 -11.66 18.49
N LEU A 349 10.98 -10.55 18.90
CA LEU A 349 10.78 -9.38 18.05
C LEU A 349 12.04 -8.49 18.06
N THR A 350 12.32 -7.85 16.94
CA THR A 350 13.27 -6.74 16.82
C THR A 350 12.49 -5.46 16.54
N ILE A 351 12.85 -4.37 17.21
CA ILE A 351 12.13 -3.10 17.14
C ILE A 351 13.14 -2.00 16.87
N ALA A 352 12.95 -1.28 15.77
CA ALA A 352 13.80 -0.19 15.32
C ALA A 352 13.02 1.15 15.41
N PRO A 353 13.25 1.95 16.47
CA PRO A 353 12.56 3.23 16.65
C PRO A 353 13.21 4.38 15.89
N SER A 354 12.39 5.30 15.37
CA SER A 354 12.82 6.56 14.76
C SER A 354 11.85 7.71 15.07
N VAL A 355 12.30 8.97 14.95
CA VAL A 355 11.39 10.13 15.05
C VAL A 355 10.70 10.31 13.70
N ALA A 356 9.38 10.19 13.68
CA ALA A 356 8.58 10.40 12.47
C ALA A 356 8.16 11.86 12.30
N ARG A 357 7.75 12.53 13.39
CA ARG A 357 7.49 13.98 13.46
C ARG A 357 8.23 14.57 14.67
N GLN A 358 9.15 15.50 14.43
CA GLN A 358 9.75 16.30 15.51
C GLN A 358 9.06 17.67 15.58
N THR A 359 8.70 18.11 16.78
CA THR A 359 8.08 19.42 17.04
C THR A 359 9.06 20.33 17.80
N ASN A 360 8.56 21.21 18.67
CA ASN A 360 9.35 22.20 19.41
C ASN A 360 10.18 21.64 20.59
N PHE A 361 10.38 20.32 20.67
CA PHE A 361 11.34 19.68 21.58
C PHE A 361 12.11 18.54 20.90
N ASN A 362 13.33 18.27 21.39
CA ASN A 362 14.20 17.21 20.89
C ASN A 362 13.90 15.88 21.59
N ILE A 363 13.91 14.78 20.83
CA ILE A 363 13.83 13.39 21.33
C ILE A 363 15.21 12.73 21.20
N GLN A 364 15.72 12.14 22.28
CA GLN A 364 16.99 11.43 22.31
C GLN A 364 16.84 10.06 23.01
N GLY A 365 17.71 9.09 22.70
CA GLY A 365 17.70 7.76 23.32
C GLY A 365 17.02 6.66 22.50
N LEU A 366 16.50 6.97 21.30
CA LEU A 366 16.00 5.98 20.36
C LEU A 366 17.15 5.11 19.85
N MET A 367 17.04 3.79 20.04
CA MET A 367 18.02 2.79 19.58
C MET A 367 17.33 1.47 19.26
N PRO A 368 17.75 0.73 18.21
CA PRO A 368 17.21 -0.60 17.93
C PRO A 368 17.45 -1.58 19.07
N LEU A 369 16.46 -2.44 19.32
CA LEU A 369 16.41 -3.37 20.44
C LEU A 369 15.73 -4.68 20.04
N SER A 370 16.00 -5.76 20.77
CA SER A 370 15.31 -7.04 20.61
C SER A 370 14.60 -7.42 21.90
N VAL A 371 13.35 -7.86 21.78
CA VAL A 371 12.48 -8.25 22.91
C VAL A 371 12.24 -9.77 22.80
N PRO A 372 12.77 -10.59 23.72
CA PRO A 372 12.51 -12.03 23.73
C PRO A 372 11.03 -12.37 23.91
N ALA A 373 10.65 -13.58 23.52
CA ALA A 373 9.28 -14.07 23.64
C ALA A 373 8.77 -14.01 25.09
N GLY A 374 7.63 -13.35 25.32
CA GLY A 374 7.03 -13.18 26.65
C GLY A 374 7.77 -12.24 27.61
N GLU A 375 8.81 -11.52 27.16
CA GLU A 375 9.55 -10.57 28.00
C GLU A 375 9.10 -9.11 27.77
N SER A 376 9.38 -8.26 28.77
CA SER A 376 9.20 -6.81 28.71
C SER A 376 10.55 -6.10 28.88
N VAL A 377 10.75 -5.00 28.14
CA VAL A 377 11.94 -4.14 28.22
C VAL A 377 11.55 -2.69 28.41
N GLU A 378 12.40 -1.93 29.12
CA GLU A 378 12.21 -0.49 29.35
C GLU A 378 13.22 0.33 28.54
N LEU A 379 12.73 1.34 27.81
CA LEU A 379 13.54 2.34 27.13
C LEU A 379 13.26 3.73 27.72
N PHE A 380 14.28 4.55 27.89
CA PHE A 380 14.17 5.89 28.46
C PHE A 380 14.59 6.93 27.42
N LEU A 381 13.62 7.68 26.90
CA LEU A 381 13.83 8.76 25.95
C LEU A 381 14.04 10.07 26.71
N ARG A 382 15.14 10.77 26.43
CA ARG A 382 15.33 12.13 26.95
C ARG A 382 14.62 13.11 26.03
N LEU A 383 13.64 13.82 26.58
CA LEU A 383 12.94 14.93 25.94
C LEU A 383 13.56 16.24 26.43
N SER A 384 13.85 17.19 25.55
CA SER A 384 14.45 18.48 25.98
C SER A 384 14.29 19.63 24.99
N THR A 385 14.20 20.86 25.51
CA THR A 385 14.28 22.12 24.77
C THR A 385 15.61 22.84 25.02
N ASP A 386 15.95 23.81 24.18
CA ASP A 386 17.21 24.59 24.33
C ASP A 386 17.11 25.67 25.43
N GLU A 387 15.89 26.17 25.68
CA GLU A 387 15.50 27.09 26.77
C GLU A 387 14.13 26.64 27.32
N PRO A 388 13.76 26.98 28.57
CA PRO A 388 12.46 26.59 29.14
C PRO A 388 11.26 27.22 28.41
N VAL A 389 10.25 26.41 28.07
CA VAL A 389 9.03 26.82 27.35
C VAL A 389 7.75 26.44 28.12
N PRO A 390 6.63 27.17 28.00
CA PRO A 390 5.38 26.80 28.66
C PRO A 390 4.84 25.46 28.15
N TYR A 391 4.36 24.58 29.04
CA TYR A 391 3.81 23.27 28.63
C TYR A 391 2.66 23.39 27.61
N HIS A 392 1.84 24.43 27.72
CA HIS A 392 0.72 24.68 26.80
C HIS A 392 1.13 25.11 25.39
N SER A 393 2.43 25.36 25.16
CA SER A 393 3.01 25.65 23.84
C SER A 393 3.61 24.43 23.14
N LEU A 394 3.64 23.26 23.80
CA LEU A 394 4.21 22.03 23.23
C LEU A 394 3.21 21.35 22.28
N THR A 395 3.68 20.98 21.09
CA THR A 395 2.91 20.23 20.08
C THR A 395 3.37 18.78 20.05
N ALA A 396 2.46 17.82 19.84
CA ALA A 396 2.78 16.40 19.90
C ALA A 396 3.77 15.96 18.79
N ALA A 397 4.92 15.44 19.22
CA ALA A 397 5.87 14.74 18.36
C ALA A 397 5.43 13.28 18.17
N SER A 398 6.02 12.56 17.22
CA SER A 398 5.74 11.13 17.03
C SER A 398 7.01 10.30 16.86
N VAL A 399 6.97 9.10 17.45
CA VAL A 399 7.97 8.06 17.27
C VAL A 399 7.32 6.91 16.51
N GLU A 400 7.97 6.48 15.43
CA GLU A 400 7.63 5.25 14.71
C GLU A 400 8.52 4.11 15.22
N TRP A 401 7.91 2.97 15.50
CA TRP A 401 8.56 1.74 15.92
C TRP A 401 8.38 0.71 14.81
N ILE A 402 9.41 0.47 14.00
CA ILE A 402 9.39 -0.61 13.00
C ILE A 402 9.59 -1.92 13.75
N VAL A 403 8.52 -2.69 13.92
CA VAL A 403 8.53 -4.02 14.50
C VAL A 403 8.83 -5.04 13.39
N THR A 404 9.73 -5.97 13.65
CA THR A 404 10.11 -7.07 12.73
C THR A 404 10.31 -8.37 13.50
N GLY A 405 9.73 -9.48 13.03
CA GLY A 405 9.87 -10.79 13.68
C GLY A 405 9.00 -11.86 13.04
N THR A 406 8.56 -12.84 13.83
CA THR A 406 7.67 -13.92 13.38
C THR A 406 6.46 -14.05 14.31
N ILE A 407 5.25 -14.07 13.76
CA ILE A 407 4.01 -14.37 14.49
C ILE A 407 3.47 -15.70 13.99
N GLY A 408 3.39 -16.69 14.88
CA GLY A 408 3.20 -18.09 14.49
C GLY A 408 4.36 -18.56 13.60
N GLU A 409 4.05 -18.90 12.34
CA GLU A 409 5.05 -19.24 11.32
C GLU A 409 5.30 -18.10 10.31
N ARG A 410 4.56 -16.97 10.41
CA ARG A 410 4.60 -15.88 9.42
C ARG A 410 5.67 -14.84 9.79
N PRO A 411 6.62 -14.50 8.90
CA PRO A 411 7.44 -13.32 9.07
C PRO A 411 6.56 -12.07 8.98
N VAL A 412 6.76 -11.12 9.88
CA VAL A 412 6.02 -9.85 9.93
C VAL A 412 6.97 -8.67 10.00
N GLN A 413 6.59 -7.59 9.34
CA GLN A 413 7.18 -6.26 9.52
C GLN A 413 6.06 -5.22 9.44
N PHE A 414 5.95 -4.35 10.45
CA PHE A 414 4.94 -3.28 10.48
C PHE A 414 5.40 -2.09 11.33
N PRO A 415 4.98 -0.86 10.99
CA PRO A 415 5.15 0.30 11.85
C PRO A 415 4.11 0.31 12.97
N VAL A 416 4.51 0.85 14.12
CA VAL A 416 3.61 1.31 15.18
C VAL A 416 3.94 2.78 15.42
N LEU A 417 2.93 3.66 15.47
CA LEU A 417 3.15 5.11 15.62
C LEU A 417 2.60 5.58 16.97
N THR A 418 3.44 6.23 17.78
CA THR A 418 3.09 6.67 19.14
C THR A 418 3.26 8.18 19.34
N PRO A 419 2.29 8.89 19.93
CA PRO A 419 2.40 10.30 20.27
C PRO A 419 3.29 10.53 21.50
N VAL A 420 4.23 11.45 21.39
CA VAL A 420 5.07 11.94 22.47
C VAL A 420 4.71 13.40 22.76
N LEU A 421 4.34 13.70 24.00
CA LEU A 421 4.11 15.07 24.47
C LEU A 421 4.33 15.12 25.99
N PRO A 422 5.26 15.95 26.50
CA PRO A 422 5.33 16.25 27.93
C PRO A 422 4.03 16.93 28.38
N LEU A 423 3.36 16.39 29.41
CA LEU A 423 2.10 16.95 29.93
C LEU A 423 2.32 17.69 31.25
N SER A 424 1.58 18.77 31.43
CA SER A 424 1.32 19.39 32.73
C SER A 424 -0.20 19.56 32.87
N LYS A 425 -0.65 20.07 34.02
CA LYS A 425 -2.05 20.44 34.21
C LYS A 425 -2.24 21.93 33.97
N TYR A 426 -3.28 22.30 33.25
CA TYR A 426 -3.55 23.68 32.85
C TYR A 426 -4.46 24.37 33.87
N ALA A 427 -4.19 25.62 34.22
CA ALA A 427 -5.04 26.38 35.14
C ALA A 427 -6.28 26.92 34.41
N ILE A 428 -7.45 26.73 34.99
CA ILE A 428 -8.66 27.47 34.61
C ILE A 428 -8.52 28.88 35.17
N GLY A 429 -8.62 29.89 34.32
CA GLY A 429 -8.57 31.29 34.73
C GLY A 429 -9.82 31.73 35.51
N THR A 430 -9.88 33.00 35.88
CA THR A 430 -11.11 33.60 36.46
C THR A 430 -11.56 34.77 35.60
N ILE A 431 -12.88 34.93 35.45
CA ILE A 431 -13.51 36.03 34.71
C ILE A 431 -14.85 36.38 35.36
N ASP A 432 -15.26 37.64 35.28
CA ASP A 432 -16.53 38.13 35.81
C ASP A 432 -17.06 39.23 34.89
N GLY A 433 -18.39 39.34 34.79
CA GLY A 433 -19.07 40.29 33.91
C GLY A 433 -19.42 39.81 32.49
N VAL A 434 -19.00 38.60 32.09
CA VAL A 434 -19.08 38.12 30.70
C VAL A 434 -20.47 38.24 30.06
N GLU A 435 -20.56 38.91 28.91
CA GLU A 435 -21.76 39.01 28.08
C GLU A 435 -21.54 38.22 26.79
N VAL A 436 -22.07 36.99 26.72
CA VAL A 436 -21.86 36.02 25.63
C VAL A 436 -22.46 36.54 24.31
N ASP A 437 -21.71 37.38 23.60
CA ASP A 437 -22.10 38.00 22.34
C ASP A 437 -21.10 37.75 21.19
N GLY A 438 -19.87 37.34 21.52
CA GLY A 438 -18.78 37.04 20.58
C GLY A 438 -17.61 38.02 20.62
N ASP A 439 -17.72 39.16 21.33
CA ASP A 439 -16.61 40.11 21.49
C ASP A 439 -15.66 39.72 22.63
N LEU A 440 -14.53 39.11 22.24
CA LEU A 440 -13.46 38.72 23.16
C LEU A 440 -12.70 39.93 23.80
N SER A 441 -13.14 41.18 23.61
CA SER A 441 -12.48 42.37 24.17
C SER A 441 -12.37 42.37 25.70
N GLU A 442 -13.30 41.71 26.41
CA GLU A 442 -13.23 41.55 27.87
C GLU A 442 -12.31 40.41 28.34
N TRP A 443 -11.95 39.48 27.46
CA TRP A 443 -11.01 38.41 27.76
C TRP A 443 -9.57 38.89 27.79
N GLY A 444 -9.23 39.89 26.98
CA GLY A 444 -7.84 40.29 26.75
C GLY A 444 -7.04 39.16 26.10
N PRO A 445 -5.74 38.98 26.43
CA PRO A 445 -4.94 37.91 25.85
C PRO A 445 -5.50 36.52 26.18
N LEU A 446 -5.63 35.68 25.15
CA LEU A 446 -5.93 34.25 25.27
C LEU A 446 -4.63 33.47 25.53
N THR A 447 -4.71 32.38 26.31
CA THR A 447 -3.53 31.69 26.84
C THR A 447 -3.05 30.54 25.95
N TYR A 448 -3.98 29.84 25.29
CA TYR A 448 -3.72 28.63 24.51
C TYR A 448 -3.75 28.95 23.02
N ASN A 449 -2.91 28.28 22.22
CA ASN A 449 -2.74 28.58 20.80
C ASN A 449 -2.49 27.28 20.02
N ALA A 450 -3.37 26.96 19.09
CA ALA A 450 -3.24 25.91 18.09
C ALA A 450 -2.93 26.56 16.73
N ALA A 451 -1.67 26.50 16.30
CA ALA A 451 -1.22 27.00 15.00
C ALA A 451 -0.41 25.93 14.23
N GLN A 452 -0.56 24.66 14.63
CA GLN A 452 -0.04 23.45 14.01
C GLN A 452 -0.92 22.29 14.49
N GLN A 453 -1.04 21.23 13.68
CA GLN A 453 -1.85 20.07 14.06
C GLN A 453 -1.38 19.45 15.37
N GLY A 454 -2.27 19.41 16.37
CA GLY A 454 -1.98 18.93 17.72
C GLY A 454 -2.00 17.41 17.88
N ASP A 455 -2.60 16.67 16.95
CA ASP A 455 -2.44 15.22 16.82
C ASP A 455 -1.27 14.84 15.88
N ILE A 456 -1.10 13.55 15.57
CA ILE A 456 0.05 13.03 14.80
C ILE A 456 -0.34 12.12 13.60
N VAL A 457 -1.63 12.09 13.22
CA VAL A 457 -2.18 11.27 12.14
C VAL A 457 -2.92 12.09 11.08
N SER A 458 -3.48 13.23 11.46
CA SER A 458 -4.04 14.24 10.55
C SER A 458 -2.91 15.01 9.84
N PRO A 459 -3.16 15.64 8.67
CA PRO A 459 -2.15 16.43 7.96
C PRO A 459 -1.68 17.66 8.76
N GLU A 460 -0.55 18.25 8.34
CA GLU A 460 -0.18 19.60 8.79
C GLU A 460 -0.88 20.64 7.91
N LEU A 461 -1.70 21.49 8.54
CA LEU A 461 -2.41 22.61 7.92
C LEU A 461 -1.51 23.87 7.93
N ASP A 462 -1.71 24.81 6.99
CA ASP A 462 -0.95 26.06 6.99
C ASP A 462 -1.49 27.02 8.09
N PRO A 463 -0.66 27.63 8.94
CA PRO A 463 -1.16 28.48 10.03
C PRO A 463 -1.87 29.77 9.60
N ASN A 464 -1.81 30.12 8.31
CA ASN A 464 -2.52 31.26 7.71
C ASN A 464 -3.89 30.86 7.10
N ASP A 465 -4.06 29.56 6.86
CA ASP A 465 -5.25 28.82 6.40
C ASP A 465 -6.20 28.78 7.62
N VAL A 466 -5.88 27.92 8.59
CA VAL A 466 -6.55 27.84 9.88
C VAL A 466 -5.56 27.84 11.05
N SER A 467 -5.84 28.70 12.04
CA SER A 467 -5.26 28.60 13.38
C SER A 467 -6.22 29.17 14.43
N PHE A 468 -6.11 28.76 15.69
CA PHE A 468 -6.95 29.35 16.74
C PHE A 468 -6.23 29.58 18.06
N GLN A 469 -6.72 30.58 18.79
CA GLN A 469 -6.36 30.86 20.17
C GLN A 469 -7.58 30.65 21.06
N PHE A 470 -7.38 30.18 22.29
CA PHE A 470 -8.47 30.03 23.24
C PHE A 470 -8.05 30.27 24.69
N ASP A 471 -9.03 30.45 25.56
CA ASP A 471 -8.85 30.43 27.01
C ASP A 471 -10.06 29.79 27.71
N VAL A 472 -9.85 29.27 28.92
CA VAL A 472 -10.86 28.58 29.72
C VAL A 472 -10.91 29.22 31.10
N ARG A 473 -12.05 29.83 31.45
CA ARG A 473 -12.15 30.69 32.65
C ARG A 473 -13.44 30.44 33.41
N GLU A 474 -13.35 30.38 34.73
CA GLU A 474 -14.50 30.23 35.60
C GLU A 474 -15.03 31.59 36.05
N GLY A 475 -16.35 31.78 35.96
CA GLY A 475 -17.06 32.91 36.57
C GLY A 475 -18.17 32.43 37.51
N PRO A 476 -19.04 33.33 38.00
CA PRO A 476 -19.92 33.05 39.14
C PRO A 476 -20.92 31.89 38.98
N GLU A 477 -21.37 31.61 37.74
CA GLU A 477 -22.38 30.57 37.45
C GLU A 477 -22.00 29.64 36.27
N HIS A 478 -20.97 29.99 35.48
CA HIS A 478 -20.59 29.30 34.25
C HIS A 478 -19.07 29.09 34.17
N LEU A 479 -18.66 28.00 33.52
CA LEU A 479 -17.34 27.87 32.92
C LEU A 479 -17.44 28.43 31.49
N TYR A 480 -16.59 29.40 31.19
CA TYR A 480 -16.52 30.04 29.88
C TYR A 480 -15.34 29.47 29.08
N ILE A 481 -15.55 29.29 27.77
CA ILE A 481 -14.52 29.06 26.77
C ILE A 481 -14.63 30.18 25.72
N GLY A 482 -13.55 30.92 25.52
CA GLY A 482 -13.47 31.98 24.51
C GLY A 482 -12.45 31.57 23.44
N VAL A 483 -12.82 31.64 22.16
CA VAL A 483 -12.02 31.14 21.04
C VAL A 483 -11.94 32.19 19.94
N ASN A 484 -10.73 32.57 19.54
CA ASN A 484 -10.48 33.39 18.35
C ASN A 484 -9.88 32.51 17.26
N VAL A 485 -10.61 32.29 16.17
CA VAL A 485 -10.17 31.57 14.98
C VAL A 485 -9.62 32.55 13.95
N ILE A 486 -8.51 32.17 13.34
CA ILE A 486 -7.95 32.73 12.12
C ILE A 486 -8.29 31.73 11.01
N ASP A 487 -8.93 32.25 9.96
CA ASP A 487 -9.64 31.53 8.89
C ASP A 487 -9.82 32.55 7.74
N ASP A 488 -9.52 32.18 6.48
CA ASP A 488 -9.65 33.09 5.33
C ASP A 488 -10.83 32.82 4.36
N ASP A 489 -11.69 31.81 4.58
CA ASP A 489 -12.92 31.55 3.77
C ASP A 489 -14.14 30.97 4.56
N VAL A 490 -14.40 31.50 5.77
CA VAL A 490 -15.54 31.21 6.67
C VAL A 490 -16.85 30.80 5.95
N SER A 491 -17.13 29.49 5.90
CA SER A 491 -18.25 28.87 5.22
C SER A 491 -19.36 28.40 6.19
N ALA A 492 -20.50 29.10 6.19
CA ALA A 492 -21.68 28.76 7.01
C ALA A 492 -22.93 28.43 6.18
N HIS A 493 -23.47 27.20 6.31
CA HIS A 493 -24.44 26.65 5.36
C HIS A 493 -25.61 25.88 6.00
N ALA A 494 -26.83 26.39 5.77
CA ALA A 494 -28.10 25.87 6.31
C ALA A 494 -28.46 24.44 5.86
N ASP A 495 -27.86 23.96 4.78
CA ASP A 495 -28.02 22.64 4.18
C ASP A 495 -26.87 21.67 4.51
N LEU A 496 -25.78 22.15 5.12
CA LEU A 496 -24.67 21.33 5.61
C LEU A 496 -24.80 21.06 7.12
N ILE A 497 -24.24 19.95 7.58
CA ILE A 497 -24.14 19.60 9.01
C ILE A 497 -22.93 20.33 9.66
N PRO A 498 -22.81 20.38 11.00
CA PRO A 498 -21.68 21.06 11.65
C PRO A 498 -20.31 20.54 11.22
N ARG A 499 -20.12 19.21 11.12
CA ARG A 499 -18.85 18.60 10.66
C ARG A 499 -18.55 18.75 9.16
N ALA A 500 -19.24 19.64 8.48
CA ALA A 500 -19.12 19.90 7.04
C ALA A 500 -19.33 21.39 6.75
N GLN A 501 -18.91 22.25 7.69
CA GLN A 501 -18.84 23.71 7.62
C GLN A 501 -18.01 24.17 8.85
N ASP A 502 -17.50 25.39 8.89
CA ASP A 502 -16.62 25.79 10.00
C ASP A 502 -17.34 25.76 11.34
N SER A 503 -16.72 25.08 12.30
CA SER A 503 -17.32 24.78 13.60
C SER A 503 -16.27 24.64 14.69
N ILE A 504 -16.55 25.20 15.87
CA ILE A 504 -15.77 24.89 17.07
C ILE A 504 -16.32 23.61 17.70
N SER A 505 -15.46 22.61 17.83
CA SER A 505 -15.70 21.44 18.65
C SER A 505 -15.07 21.60 20.02
N PHE A 506 -15.79 21.17 21.06
CA PHE A 506 -15.24 21.08 22.41
C PHE A 506 -15.81 19.89 23.18
N SER A 507 -15.06 19.41 24.18
CA SER A 507 -15.53 18.39 25.12
C SER A 507 -14.97 18.59 26.51
N ILE A 508 -15.86 18.61 27.52
CA ILE A 508 -15.55 18.68 28.95
C ILE A 508 -15.90 17.32 29.59
N ASP A 509 -14.89 16.64 30.16
CA ASP A 509 -15.06 15.47 31.01
C ASP A 509 -14.66 15.79 32.46
N PRO A 510 -15.61 16.05 33.38
CA PRO A 510 -15.34 16.36 34.78
C PRO A 510 -15.34 15.11 35.68
N ARG A 511 -15.19 13.91 35.11
CA ARG A 511 -15.07 12.66 35.87
C ARG A 511 -13.69 12.54 36.53
N ASP A 512 -13.60 11.70 37.55
CA ASP A 512 -12.32 11.34 38.14
C ASP A 512 -11.53 10.39 37.20
N PRO A 513 -10.20 10.25 37.36
CA PRO A 513 -9.44 9.17 36.71
C PRO A 513 -9.80 7.79 37.29
N PRO A 514 -9.76 6.71 36.49
CA PRO A 514 -9.22 6.64 35.12
C PRO A 514 -10.14 7.15 33.99
N GLU A 515 -11.46 7.23 34.19
CA GLU A 515 -12.47 7.44 33.13
C GLU A 515 -12.21 8.71 32.29
N ARG A 516 -11.80 9.80 32.93
CA ARG A 516 -11.43 11.05 32.27
C ARG A 516 -10.13 10.97 31.45
N ASP A 517 -9.12 10.30 32.01
CA ASP A 517 -7.78 10.25 31.43
C ASP A 517 -7.69 9.23 30.28
N ALA A 518 -8.56 8.21 30.28
CA ALA A 518 -8.56 7.13 29.30
C ALA A 518 -8.73 7.63 27.85
N ASN A 519 -8.10 6.89 26.93
CA ASN A 519 -8.37 6.95 25.49
C ASN A 519 -9.37 5.84 25.14
N MET A 520 -10.11 5.99 24.04
CA MET A 520 -11.06 4.97 23.59
C MET A 520 -11.31 5.12 22.08
N ASP A 521 -11.74 4.05 21.40
CA ASP A 521 -12.39 4.17 20.09
C ASP A 521 -13.70 4.96 20.23
N VAL A 522 -14.01 5.82 19.24
CA VAL A 522 -15.25 6.59 19.21
C VAL A 522 -16.49 5.69 19.15
N GLY A 523 -16.42 4.56 18.42
CA GLY A 523 -17.51 3.59 18.33
C GLY A 523 -17.81 2.93 19.68
N GLN A 524 -16.78 2.46 20.38
CA GLN A 524 -16.90 1.97 21.76
C GLN A 524 -17.43 3.06 22.70
N ALA A 525 -16.99 4.32 22.57
CA ALA A 525 -17.42 5.41 23.44
C ALA A 525 -18.89 5.82 23.22
N VAL A 526 -19.42 5.67 22.01
CA VAL A 526 -20.88 5.76 21.74
C VAL A 526 -21.61 4.58 22.38
N LEU A 527 -21.17 3.34 22.12
CA LEU A 527 -21.86 2.12 22.55
C LEU A 527 -21.84 1.89 24.07
N GLY A 528 -20.76 2.31 24.76
CA GLY A 528 -20.63 2.27 26.22
C GLY A 528 -21.35 3.43 26.93
N GLY A 529 -21.73 4.49 26.21
CA GLY A 529 -22.35 5.69 26.76
C GLY A 529 -21.36 6.70 27.34
N ASP A 530 -20.05 6.49 27.19
CA ASP A 530 -18.99 7.39 27.67
C ASP A 530 -19.12 8.82 27.13
N LEU A 531 -19.49 8.97 25.86
CA LEU A 531 -19.74 10.29 25.27
C LEU A 531 -20.95 11.01 25.90
N ALA A 532 -22.01 10.28 26.25
CA ALA A 532 -23.18 10.85 26.93
C ALA A 532 -22.89 11.21 28.41
N ALA A 533 -21.86 10.61 29.02
CA ALA A 533 -21.36 10.95 30.35
C ALA A 533 -20.53 12.26 30.38
N GLN A 534 -20.22 12.84 29.22
CA GLN A 534 -19.47 14.09 29.07
C GLN A 534 -20.39 15.26 28.65
N ILE A 535 -19.82 16.45 28.53
CA ILE A 535 -20.41 17.58 27.79
C ILE A 535 -19.56 17.78 26.55
N ALA A 536 -19.97 17.25 25.41
CA ALA A 536 -19.22 17.32 24.16
C ALA A 536 -20.15 17.74 23.02
N THR A 537 -19.66 18.63 22.15
CA THR A 537 -20.44 19.14 21.01
C THR A 537 -19.55 19.73 19.91
N ILE A 538 -20.18 20.03 18.78
CA ILE A 538 -19.64 20.72 17.62
C ILE A 538 -20.63 21.83 17.26
N VAL A 539 -20.16 23.07 17.20
CA VAL A 539 -20.98 24.27 17.05
C VAL A 539 -20.55 25.02 15.80
N PRO A 540 -21.40 25.12 14.76
CA PRO A 540 -21.07 25.87 13.56
C PRO A 540 -21.22 27.37 13.76
N THR A 541 -20.52 28.14 12.93
CA THR A 541 -20.55 29.61 12.87
C THR A 541 -21.93 30.18 12.48
N GLY A 542 -22.87 29.36 12.01
CA GLY A 542 -24.18 29.80 11.56
C GLY A 542 -25.30 28.75 11.60
N VAL A 543 -26.21 28.83 10.63
CA VAL A 543 -27.36 27.92 10.51
C VAL A 543 -26.94 26.59 9.88
N HIS A 544 -27.40 25.47 10.44
CA HIS A 544 -27.03 24.12 10.03
C HIS A 544 -28.24 23.22 9.66
N ALA A 545 -27.99 22.17 8.90
CA ALA A 545 -28.82 20.97 8.85
C ALA A 545 -28.58 20.11 10.11
N LYS A 546 -29.57 19.30 10.51
CA LYS A 546 -29.43 18.42 11.68
C LYS A 546 -28.49 17.25 11.39
N ASP A 547 -27.50 17.07 12.26
CA ASP A 547 -26.62 15.90 12.26
C ASP A 547 -27.26 14.73 13.03
N GLU A 548 -27.88 13.79 12.30
CA GLU A 548 -28.47 12.58 12.91
C GLU A 548 -27.43 11.63 13.52
N LEU A 549 -26.16 11.70 13.11
CA LEU A 549 -25.07 10.88 13.69
C LEU A 549 -24.59 11.45 15.03
N LEU A 550 -24.62 12.78 15.16
CA LEU A 550 -24.28 13.49 16.39
C LEU A 550 -25.48 13.97 17.21
N SER A 551 -26.70 13.48 16.99
CA SER A 551 -27.88 13.91 17.77
C SER A 551 -27.83 13.61 19.28
N TRP A 552 -26.73 13.04 19.78
CA TRP A 552 -26.39 12.93 21.20
C TRP A 552 -25.70 14.18 21.77
N VAL A 553 -25.16 15.08 20.93
CA VAL A 553 -24.62 16.40 21.34
C VAL A 553 -25.73 17.45 21.52
N ASP A 554 -26.93 17.20 21.00
CA ASP A 554 -28.08 18.12 21.06
C ASP A 554 -28.38 18.58 22.51
N ASP A 555 -28.16 17.71 23.52
CA ASP A 555 -28.31 18.06 24.95
C ASP A 555 -27.22 19.03 25.43
N ALA A 556 -25.97 18.87 24.98
CA ALA A 556 -24.88 19.78 25.32
C ALA A 556 -25.09 21.17 24.68
N ASN A 557 -25.52 21.20 23.41
CA ASN A 557 -25.91 22.46 22.73
C ASN A 557 -27.09 23.14 23.42
N ALA A 558 -28.15 22.40 23.79
CA ALA A 558 -29.33 22.97 24.43
C ALA A 558 -29.07 23.54 25.85
N ASN A 559 -27.97 23.15 26.50
CA ASN A 559 -27.58 23.61 27.84
C ASN A 559 -26.35 24.54 27.85
N THR A 560 -25.81 24.93 26.69
CA THR A 560 -24.67 25.87 26.59
C THR A 560 -25.13 27.19 25.94
N GLN A 561 -24.78 28.33 26.51
CA GLN A 561 -24.98 29.62 25.83
C GLN A 561 -23.82 29.85 24.87
N ILE A 562 -24.09 30.20 23.61
CA ILE A 562 -23.06 30.32 22.58
C ILE A 562 -23.36 31.51 21.67
N SER A 563 -22.33 32.30 21.34
CA SER A 563 -22.41 33.36 20.32
C SER A 563 -21.13 33.41 19.48
N PHE A 564 -21.24 33.99 18.29
CA PHE A 564 -20.16 34.16 17.31
C PHE A 564 -20.16 35.60 16.77
N ALA A 565 -18.96 36.15 16.53
CA ALA A 565 -18.78 37.42 15.84
C ALA A 565 -17.65 37.30 14.79
N SER A 566 -17.85 37.83 13.59
CA SER A 566 -16.79 37.91 12.57
C SER A 566 -15.67 38.86 13.01
N THR A 567 -14.42 38.49 12.77
CA THR A 567 -13.23 39.32 13.03
C THR A 567 -12.67 39.86 11.71
N ASP A 568 -11.58 40.63 11.76
CA ASP A 568 -10.84 41.07 10.56
C ASP A 568 -10.10 39.90 9.84
N THR A 569 -10.06 38.70 10.43
CA THR A 569 -9.23 37.56 10.00
C THR A 569 -9.90 36.19 10.22
N GLY A 570 -11.23 36.10 10.23
CA GLY A 570 -11.97 34.87 10.56
C GLY A 570 -13.13 35.16 11.52
N TYR A 571 -13.21 34.43 12.63
CA TYR A 571 -14.30 34.58 13.62
C TYR A 571 -13.87 34.38 15.08
N ALA A 572 -14.61 35.00 15.98
CA ALA A 572 -14.53 34.82 17.42
C ALA A 572 -15.80 34.14 17.93
N ALA A 573 -15.67 33.35 18.99
CA ALA A 573 -16.78 32.65 19.62
C ALA A 573 -16.64 32.63 21.14
N GLU A 574 -17.78 32.68 21.81
CA GLU A 574 -17.89 32.58 23.26
C GLU A 574 -18.90 31.51 23.65
N LEU A 575 -18.52 30.67 24.61
CA LEU A 575 -19.31 29.53 25.05
C LEU A 575 -19.38 29.51 26.57
N ALA A 576 -20.59 29.58 27.15
CA ALA A 576 -20.81 29.52 28.60
C ALA A 576 -21.57 28.25 28.99
N VAL A 577 -20.86 27.32 29.63
CA VAL A 577 -21.40 26.05 30.12
C VAL A 577 -21.74 26.21 31.61
N PRO A 578 -23.00 26.02 32.05
CA PRO A 578 -23.38 26.19 33.44
C PRO A 578 -22.59 25.26 34.37
N LEU A 579 -22.04 25.80 35.46
CA LEU A 579 -21.29 25.01 36.46
C LEU A 579 -22.15 23.90 37.08
N SER A 580 -23.47 24.12 37.15
CA SER A 580 -24.47 23.13 37.58
C SER A 580 -24.65 21.98 36.58
N TYR A 581 -24.47 22.21 35.27
CA TYR A 581 -24.51 21.15 34.26
C TYR A 581 -23.21 20.33 34.27
N ILE A 582 -22.05 20.97 34.42
CA ILE A 582 -20.75 20.28 34.64
C ILE A 582 -20.82 19.43 35.93
N ALA A 583 -21.32 20.00 37.02
CA ALA A 583 -21.55 19.30 38.28
C ALA A 583 -22.54 18.11 38.15
N SER A 584 -23.48 18.14 37.20
CA SER A 584 -24.41 17.01 36.96
C SER A 584 -23.74 15.80 36.32
N LYS A 585 -22.60 15.99 35.66
CA LYS A 585 -21.77 14.95 35.01
C LYS A 585 -20.62 14.49 35.91
N ALA A 586 -20.24 15.31 36.89
CA ALA A 586 -19.13 15.03 37.81
C ALA A 586 -19.52 14.09 38.98
N PRO A 587 -18.73 13.05 39.30
CA PRO A 587 -18.99 12.16 40.44
C PRO A 587 -19.10 12.87 41.80
N ASN A 588 -18.38 13.99 41.95
CA ASN A 588 -18.29 14.77 43.19
C ASN A 588 -19.21 16.01 43.20
N GLY A 589 -20.09 16.15 42.19
CA GLY A 589 -21.00 17.28 42.05
C GLY A 589 -20.26 18.62 41.89
N GLU A 590 -20.75 19.66 42.57
CA GLU A 590 -20.18 21.02 42.59
C GLU A 590 -18.70 21.06 43.03
N ASN A 591 -18.22 20.02 43.71
CA ASN A 591 -16.86 19.90 44.23
C ASN A 591 -15.85 19.37 43.21
N TRP A 592 -16.23 19.14 41.95
CA TRP A 592 -15.27 18.77 40.88
C TRP A 592 -14.11 19.77 40.83
N GLN A 593 -12.87 19.28 40.69
CA GLN A 593 -11.65 20.12 40.74
C GLN A 593 -10.88 20.15 39.42
N GLU A 594 -11.06 19.13 38.59
CA GLU A 594 -10.31 18.93 37.36
C GLU A 594 -11.27 18.43 36.28
N ALA A 595 -11.03 18.84 35.04
CA ALA A 595 -11.75 18.31 33.88
C ALA A 595 -10.79 18.13 32.70
N ARG A 596 -11.05 17.17 31.82
CA ARG A 596 -10.38 17.12 30.52
C ARG A 596 -11.17 17.99 29.55
N ILE A 597 -10.55 19.03 29.02
CA ILE A 597 -11.19 20.03 28.16
C ILE A 597 -10.45 20.03 26.83
N SER A 598 -11.06 19.44 25.81
CA SER A 598 -10.55 19.48 24.44
C SER A 598 -11.24 20.56 23.64
N VAL A 599 -10.47 21.18 22.73
CA VAL A 599 -10.93 22.18 21.76
C VAL A 599 -10.26 21.88 20.41
N GLY A 600 -11.03 21.99 19.33
CA GLY A 600 -10.55 21.88 17.96
C GLY A 600 -11.52 22.53 16.98
N VAL A 601 -11.01 23.08 15.89
CA VAL A 601 -11.76 23.77 14.83
C VAL A 601 -11.97 22.82 13.66
N TYR A 602 -13.20 22.76 13.15
CA TYR A 602 -13.52 22.26 11.81
C TYR A 602 -13.50 23.45 10.87
N ASP A 603 -13.03 23.22 9.65
CA ASP A 603 -12.54 24.26 8.74
C ASP A 603 -12.87 23.86 7.28
N LEU A 604 -13.48 24.73 6.46
CA LEU A 604 -13.96 24.36 5.13
C LEU A 604 -13.89 25.51 4.10
N ASP A 605 -12.90 25.47 3.22
CA ASP A 605 -12.85 26.35 2.04
C ASP A 605 -14.01 26.12 1.07
N SER A 606 -14.38 27.17 0.34
CA SER A 606 -15.41 27.09 -0.70
C SER A 606 -15.01 26.30 -1.97
N ASP A 607 -13.75 25.86 -2.10
CA ASP A 607 -13.31 24.90 -3.13
C ASP A 607 -12.94 23.48 -2.61
N ALA A 608 -12.92 23.30 -1.28
CA ALA A 608 -12.71 22.00 -0.62
C ALA A 608 -13.89 21.04 -0.81
N HIS A 609 -13.71 19.78 -0.38
CA HIS A 609 -14.72 18.70 -0.54
C HIS A 609 -15.12 18.03 0.79
N ALA A 610 -14.41 18.34 1.88
CA ALA A 610 -14.67 17.93 3.25
C ALA A 610 -13.98 18.95 4.16
N ALA A 611 -14.45 19.09 5.40
CA ALA A 611 -13.82 19.97 6.36
C ALA A 611 -12.57 19.31 6.97
N ASP A 612 -11.47 20.04 7.04
CA ASP A 612 -10.29 19.65 7.82
C ASP A 612 -10.51 19.96 9.32
N VAL A 613 -9.66 19.41 10.20
CA VAL A 613 -9.89 19.46 11.65
C VAL A 613 -8.62 19.78 12.44
N LEU A 614 -8.43 21.06 12.76
CA LEU A 614 -7.33 21.52 13.61
C LEU A 614 -7.59 21.20 15.09
N ASN A 615 -6.85 20.25 15.65
CA ASN A 615 -6.88 19.94 17.09
C ASN A 615 -5.75 20.68 17.83
N TRP A 616 -5.99 21.20 19.04
CA TRP A 616 -4.91 21.80 19.87
C TRP A 616 -3.90 20.77 20.38
N GLN A 617 -4.36 19.60 20.80
CA GLN A 617 -3.56 18.49 21.34
C GLN A 617 -4.25 17.15 20.96
N PRO A 618 -3.57 15.98 21.11
CA PRO A 618 -4.10 14.72 20.59
C PRO A 618 -5.48 14.39 21.20
N PHE A 619 -6.50 14.38 20.33
CA PHE A 619 -7.89 14.16 20.73
C PHE A 619 -8.10 12.73 21.23
N ARG A 620 -8.88 12.56 22.31
CA ARG A 620 -8.99 11.28 23.02
C ARG A 620 -9.65 10.13 22.24
N TYR A 621 -10.30 10.47 21.13
CA TYR A 621 -10.96 9.58 20.18
C TYR A 621 -10.35 9.64 18.77
N GLY A 622 -9.23 10.36 18.59
CA GLY A 622 -8.50 10.42 17.31
C GLY A 622 -7.64 9.17 17.08
N GLY A 623 -7.04 9.05 15.88
CA GLY A 623 -6.28 7.85 15.48
C GLY A 623 -4.97 7.59 16.25
N ALA A 624 -4.44 8.59 16.96
CA ALA A 624 -3.29 8.45 17.87
C ALA A 624 -3.53 9.27 19.16
N PRO A 625 -4.40 8.80 20.06
CA PRO A 625 -4.85 9.56 21.22
C PRO A 625 -3.81 9.47 22.36
N LEU A 626 -3.70 10.51 23.19
CA LEU A 626 -2.74 10.54 24.32
C LEU A 626 -3.46 10.59 25.68
N ALA A 627 -3.19 9.62 26.55
CA ALA A 627 -3.93 9.46 27.80
C ALA A 627 -3.59 10.55 28.84
N GLY A 628 -4.61 11.18 29.41
CA GLY A 628 -4.46 12.29 30.36
C GLY A 628 -3.95 13.62 29.75
N SER A 629 -3.92 13.75 28.41
CA SER A 629 -3.71 15.05 27.76
C SER A 629 -4.88 16.00 28.05
N GLN A 630 -4.66 17.31 27.88
CA GLN A 630 -5.74 18.33 27.92
C GLN A 630 -6.49 18.40 29.27
N VAL A 631 -5.81 18.17 30.39
CA VAL A 631 -6.40 18.24 31.74
C VAL A 631 -6.24 19.64 32.35
N PHE A 632 -7.37 20.24 32.70
CA PHE A 632 -7.51 21.55 33.33
C PHE A 632 -7.89 21.42 34.81
N VAL A 633 -7.54 22.43 35.63
CA VAL A 633 -7.71 22.48 37.09
C VAL A 633 -8.34 23.80 37.50
N ARG A 634 -9.37 23.76 38.35
CA ARG A 634 -10.07 24.95 38.84
C ARG A 634 -9.22 25.81 39.78
N PRO A 635 -9.53 27.12 39.91
CA PRO A 635 -9.04 27.92 41.02
C PRO A 635 -9.51 27.35 42.39
N ASN A 636 -8.71 27.59 43.44
CA ASN A 636 -8.97 27.14 44.83
C ASN A 636 -9.67 28.23 45.66
#